data_AF-A0A1J4XMC1-F1
#
_entry.id   AF-A0A1J4XMC1-F1
#
_cell.length_a   1.000
_cell.length_b   1.000
_cell.length_c   1.000
_cell.angle_alpha   90.00
_cell.angle_beta   90.00
_cell.angle_gamma   90.00
#
_symmetry.space_group_name_H-M   'P 1'
#
loop_
_entity.id
_entity.type
_entity.pdbx_description
1 polymer ?
#
loop_
_entity_poly.entity_id
_entity_poly.type
_entity_poly.pdbx_seq_one_letter_code
_entity_poly.pdbx_strand_id
1 'polypeptide(L)'
;MNFKAKPDNTKFYVLAPMVPIPLIWHETPPPPGPTIALGRIELPGYMENPYIATKIGMSEIYYAQNYRWAELIGPNIARVLAENLNAQINSTVYPAPWPSELKRDYDVLLTIYDFIAFEESQEIVINARWLVREPGTKKLIASAEALHFSQIHGGMKNYNNIVMAMNDALVVLSDKIADSIPKKEAVMPAEEEVGKSQDSGIQEVAI
;
A
#
# COMPACT_ATOMS: atom_id res chain seq x y z
N MET A 1 53.16 -3.30 -3.30
CA MET A 1 51.98 -2.42 -3.07
C MET A 1 51.00 -3.17 -2.18
N ASN A 2 50.61 -2.61 -1.04
CA ASN A 2 49.60 -3.19 -0.15
C ASN A 2 48.23 -2.58 -0.49
N PHE A 3 47.37 -3.33 -1.17
CA PHE A 3 45.96 -2.94 -1.35
C PHE A 3 45.17 -3.44 -0.14
N LYS A 4 44.89 -2.54 0.82
CA LYS A 4 43.85 -2.83 1.82
C LYS A 4 42.49 -2.55 1.17
N ALA A 5 41.65 -3.58 1.07
CA ALA A 5 40.27 -3.39 0.64
C ALA A 5 39.56 -2.43 1.61
N LYS A 6 38.87 -1.42 1.07
CA LYS A 6 38.01 -0.55 1.86
C LYS A 6 36.78 -1.35 2.29
N PRO A 7 36.40 -1.37 3.57
CA PRO A 7 35.19 -2.05 4.01
C PRO A 7 33.97 -1.43 3.33
N ASP A 8 33.08 -2.30 2.81
CA ASP A 8 31.81 -1.88 2.23
C ASP A 8 30.78 -1.74 3.36
N ASN A 9 30.32 -0.51 3.58
CA ASN A 9 29.32 -0.17 4.59
C ASN A 9 27.94 0.11 3.97
N THR A 10 27.68 -0.39 2.76
CA THR A 10 26.41 -0.21 2.07
C THR A 10 25.29 -0.90 2.85
N LYS A 11 24.20 -0.17 3.07
CA LYS A 11 22.96 -0.65 3.67
C LYS A 11 21.84 -0.57 2.66
N PHE A 12 20.97 -1.58 2.69
CA PHE A 12 19.81 -1.68 1.83
C PHE A 12 18.54 -1.54 2.64
N TYR A 13 17.56 -0.86 2.07
CA TYR A 13 16.29 -0.53 2.72
C TYR A 13 15.13 -0.94 1.83
N VAL A 14 14.02 -1.30 2.47
CA VAL A 14 12.72 -1.48 1.85
C VAL A 14 11.71 -0.67 2.65
N LEU A 15 10.66 -0.19 1.97
CA LEU A 15 9.48 0.29 2.65
C LEU A 15 8.71 -0.90 3.23
N ALA A 16 8.03 -0.67 4.34
CA ALA A 16 7.28 -1.68 5.05
C ALA A 16 5.84 -1.22 5.29
N PRO A 17 4.87 -2.17 5.24
CA PRO A 17 3.49 -1.91 5.61
C PRO A 17 3.35 -1.56 7.10
N MET A 18 2.19 -1.03 7.47
CA MET A 18 1.84 -0.78 8.87
C MET A 18 1.71 -2.07 9.69
N VAL A 19 1.19 -3.14 9.07
CA VAL A 19 1.08 -4.47 9.67
C VAL A 19 2.15 -5.35 9.04
N PRO A 20 3.14 -5.85 9.81
CA PRO A 20 4.14 -6.75 9.27
C PRO A 20 3.50 -8.01 8.68
N ILE A 21 4.06 -8.51 7.57
CA ILE A 21 3.67 -9.80 7.00
C ILE A 21 3.77 -10.88 8.09
N PRO A 22 2.71 -11.66 8.33
CA PRO A 22 2.75 -12.71 9.34
C PRO A 22 3.81 -13.75 8.97
N LEU A 23 4.64 -14.13 9.95
CA LEU A 23 5.68 -15.15 9.78
C LEU A 23 5.11 -16.57 9.58
N ILE A 24 3.79 -16.73 9.78
CA ILE A 24 3.07 -18.00 9.66
C ILE A 24 1.94 -17.81 8.66
N TRP A 25 1.93 -18.66 7.64
CA TRP A 25 0.88 -18.67 6.62
C TRP A 25 -0.36 -19.37 7.17
N HIS A 26 -1.49 -18.70 7.07
CA HIS A 26 -2.81 -19.28 7.30
C HIS A 26 -3.65 -18.99 6.06
N GLU A 27 -4.37 -20.00 5.55
CA GLU A 27 -5.38 -19.75 4.52
C GLU A 27 -6.52 -18.95 5.13
N THR A 28 -6.53 -17.64 4.90
CA THR A 28 -7.65 -16.78 5.23
C THR A 28 -8.52 -16.58 3.99
N PRO A 29 -9.86 -16.68 4.11
CA PRO A 29 -10.73 -16.32 2.99
C PRO A 29 -10.46 -14.88 2.56
N PRO A 30 -10.73 -14.52 1.27
CA PRO A 30 -10.61 -13.16 0.81
C PRO A 30 -11.41 -12.21 1.73
N PRO A 31 -10.85 -11.05 2.08
CA PRO A 31 -11.54 -10.14 2.96
C PRO A 31 -12.82 -9.61 2.29
N PRO A 32 -13.88 -9.33 3.05
CA PRO A 32 -15.23 -9.09 2.52
C PRO A 32 -15.40 -7.74 1.80
N GLY A 33 -14.40 -6.87 1.85
CA GLY A 33 -14.43 -5.55 1.23
C GLY A 33 -14.22 -5.59 -0.29
N PRO A 34 -14.05 -4.42 -0.92
CA PRO A 34 -13.95 -4.32 -2.36
C PRO A 34 -12.64 -4.95 -2.89
N THR A 35 -12.71 -5.46 -4.12
CA THR A 35 -11.52 -5.80 -4.91
C THR A 35 -11.05 -4.56 -5.67
N ILE A 36 -9.80 -4.16 -5.47
CA ILE A 36 -9.23 -2.93 -6.02
C ILE A 36 -8.05 -3.28 -6.92
N ALA A 37 -7.99 -2.70 -8.12
CA ALA A 37 -6.77 -2.70 -8.90
C ALA A 37 -6.01 -1.38 -8.68
N LEU A 38 -4.78 -1.47 -8.20
CA LEU A 38 -3.89 -0.33 -8.01
C LEU A 38 -2.96 -0.21 -9.21
N GLY A 39 -3.26 0.74 -10.09
CA GLY A 39 -2.46 1.01 -11.29
C GLY A 39 -1.00 1.31 -11.01
N ARG A 40 -0.19 1.32 -12.08
CA ARG A 40 1.22 1.70 -11.96
C ARG A 40 1.30 3.09 -11.32
N ILE A 41 2.10 3.21 -10.26
CA ILE A 41 2.32 4.47 -9.59
C ILE A 41 3.21 5.35 -10.47
N GLU A 42 2.75 6.56 -10.72
CA GLU A 42 3.56 7.60 -11.35
C GLU A 42 4.40 8.28 -10.27
N LEU A 43 5.72 8.32 -10.50
CA LEU A 43 6.71 8.84 -9.56
C LEU A 43 7.56 9.92 -10.23
N PRO A 44 8.11 10.85 -9.44
CA PRO A 44 9.07 11.80 -9.97
C PRO A 44 10.41 11.07 -10.23
N GLY A 45 11.09 11.43 -11.32
CA GLY A 45 12.26 10.68 -11.82
C GLY A 45 13.44 10.60 -10.85
N TYR A 46 13.55 11.51 -9.89
CA TYR A 46 14.60 11.44 -8.86
C TYR A 46 14.46 10.19 -7.97
N MET A 47 13.24 9.63 -7.84
CA MET A 47 12.98 8.43 -7.04
C MET A 47 13.31 7.14 -7.78
N GLU A 48 13.50 7.18 -9.10
CA GLU A 48 13.92 6.01 -9.89
C GLU A 48 15.41 5.68 -9.68
N ASN A 49 16.10 6.45 -8.83
CA ASN A 49 17.47 6.20 -8.43
C ASN A 49 17.55 5.12 -7.33
N PRO A 50 18.53 4.20 -7.37
CA PRO A 50 18.72 3.19 -6.32
C PRO A 50 19.17 3.78 -4.97
N TYR A 51 19.65 5.01 -4.90
CA TYR A 51 20.06 5.66 -3.66
C TYR A 51 18.88 6.36 -2.97
N ILE A 52 18.86 6.35 -1.64
CA ILE A 52 17.89 7.16 -0.89
C ILE A 52 18.23 8.64 -1.11
N ALA A 53 17.23 9.39 -1.59
CA ALA A 53 17.34 10.80 -1.90
C ALA A 53 16.91 11.67 -0.69
N THR A 54 17.62 12.77 -0.47
CA THR A 54 17.23 13.84 0.45
C THR A 54 17.27 15.16 -0.29
N LYS A 55 16.33 16.05 0.03
CA LYS A 55 16.27 17.39 -0.53
C LYS A 55 17.02 18.35 0.38
N ILE A 56 17.91 19.13 -0.22
CA ILE A 56 18.71 20.18 0.42
C ILE A 56 18.27 21.51 -0.20
N GLY A 57 17.91 22.45 0.66
CA GLY A 57 17.33 23.72 0.29
C GLY A 57 16.11 23.56 -0.62
N MET A 58 16.03 24.40 -1.65
CA MET A 58 14.86 24.44 -2.52
C MET A 58 14.93 23.48 -3.72
N SER A 59 16.14 23.13 -4.16
CA SER A 59 16.33 22.54 -5.50
C SER A 59 17.43 21.48 -5.59
N GLU A 60 18.21 21.27 -4.53
CA GLU A 60 19.30 20.29 -4.55
C GLU A 60 18.79 18.93 -4.04
N ILE A 61 19.12 17.87 -4.78
CA ILE A 61 18.86 16.49 -4.37
C ILE A 61 20.20 15.82 -4.09
N TYR A 62 20.38 15.37 -2.85
CA TYR A 62 21.50 14.55 -2.44
C TYR A 62 21.13 13.07 -2.45
N TYR A 63 22.01 12.26 -3.05
CA TYR A 63 21.86 10.80 -3.11
C TYR A 63 22.86 10.11 -2.19
N ALA A 64 22.34 9.31 -1.27
CA ALA A 64 23.13 8.64 -0.25
C ALA A 64 23.88 7.40 -0.79
N GLN A 65 25.16 7.55 -1.16
CA GLN A 65 25.91 6.48 -1.87
C GLN A 65 25.99 5.11 -1.13
N ASN A 66 25.93 5.12 0.21
CA ASN A 66 25.98 3.90 1.03
C ASN A 66 24.60 3.46 1.54
N TYR A 67 23.51 4.13 1.16
CA TYR A 67 22.16 3.83 1.64
C TYR A 67 21.22 3.73 0.43
N ARG A 68 20.83 2.51 0.13
CA ARG A 68 20.17 2.17 -1.13
C ARG A 68 18.81 1.54 -0.89
N TRP A 69 17.90 1.71 -1.84
CA TRP A 69 16.74 0.85 -1.95
C TRP A 69 17.20 -0.56 -2.36
N ALA A 70 16.64 -1.58 -1.70
CA ALA A 70 16.90 -2.98 -2.02
C ALA A 70 16.16 -3.45 -3.28
N GLU A 71 15.14 -2.69 -3.69
CA GLU A 71 14.28 -2.93 -4.84
C GLU A 71 13.88 -1.60 -5.50
N LEU A 72 13.21 -1.66 -6.65
CA LEU A 72 12.66 -0.47 -7.28
C LEU A 72 11.58 0.15 -6.39
N ILE A 73 11.66 1.45 -6.15
CA ILE A 73 10.79 2.11 -5.17
C ILE A 73 9.31 2.13 -5.59
N GLY A 74 9.00 2.21 -6.88
CA GLY A 74 7.61 2.18 -7.38
C GLY A 74 6.87 0.90 -7.04
N PRO A 75 7.37 -0.28 -7.45
CA PRO A 75 6.82 -1.57 -7.01
C PRO A 75 6.73 -1.72 -5.49
N ASN A 76 7.75 -1.23 -4.75
CA ASN A 76 7.74 -1.27 -3.29
C ASN A 76 6.57 -0.47 -2.70
N ILE A 77 6.38 0.78 -3.13
CA ILE A 77 5.26 1.63 -2.70
C ILE A 77 3.93 0.95 -3.05
N ALA A 78 3.79 0.39 -4.26
CA ALA A 78 2.54 -0.26 -4.67
C ALA A 78 2.19 -1.46 -3.79
N ARG A 79 3.20 -2.28 -3.42
CA ARG A 79 3.03 -3.40 -2.49
C ARG A 79 2.64 -2.90 -1.09
N VAL A 80 3.35 -1.92 -0.55
CA VAL A 80 3.07 -1.36 0.78
C VAL A 80 1.68 -0.72 0.86
N LEU A 81 1.27 0.03 -0.16
CA LEU A 81 -0.08 0.61 -0.23
C LEU A 81 -1.16 -0.48 -0.30
N ALA A 82 -0.94 -1.54 -1.09
CA ALA A 82 -1.88 -2.65 -1.16
C ALA A 82 -2.04 -3.35 0.20
N GLU A 83 -0.94 -3.61 0.90
CA GLU A 83 -0.96 -4.22 2.24
C GLU A 83 -1.65 -3.31 3.28
N ASN A 84 -1.39 -2.01 3.25
CA ASN A 84 -2.05 -1.04 4.14
C ASN A 84 -3.56 -0.96 3.86
N LEU A 85 -3.98 -0.84 2.60
CA LEU A 85 -5.39 -0.79 2.22
C LEU A 85 -6.13 -2.10 2.54
N ASN A 86 -5.48 -3.25 2.38
CA ASN A 86 -6.03 -4.53 2.81
C ASN A 86 -6.32 -4.50 4.32
N ALA A 87 -5.38 -3.99 5.13
CA ALA A 87 -5.52 -3.91 6.59
C ALA A 87 -6.54 -2.86 7.05
N GLN A 88 -6.63 -1.71 6.38
CA GLN A 88 -7.46 -0.57 6.81
C GLN A 88 -8.95 -0.73 6.45
N ILE A 89 -9.26 -1.30 5.27
CA ILE A 89 -10.64 -1.38 4.77
C ILE A 89 -11.09 -2.80 4.40
N ASN A 90 -10.36 -3.83 4.84
CA ASN A 90 -10.64 -5.23 4.53
C ASN A 90 -10.84 -5.45 3.02
N SER A 91 -10.02 -4.79 2.19
CA SER A 91 -10.08 -4.90 0.74
C SER A 91 -9.15 -5.99 0.21
N THR A 92 -9.32 -6.37 -1.05
CA THR A 92 -8.32 -7.14 -1.79
C THR A 92 -7.71 -6.25 -2.86
N VAL A 93 -6.48 -5.79 -2.65
CA VAL A 93 -5.77 -4.90 -3.59
C VAL A 93 -4.78 -5.67 -4.46
N TYR A 94 -4.87 -5.48 -5.78
CA TYR A 94 -3.96 -6.02 -6.79
C TYR A 94 -3.16 -4.89 -7.45
N PRO A 95 -1.86 -4.74 -7.14
CA PRO A 95 -0.96 -3.84 -7.87
C PRO A 95 -0.77 -4.25 -9.34
N ALA A 96 -0.50 -3.29 -10.21
CA ALA A 96 -0.15 -3.57 -11.61
C ALA A 96 1.17 -4.36 -11.74
N PRO A 97 1.28 -5.30 -12.70
CA PRO A 97 0.22 -5.78 -13.59
C PRO A 97 -0.68 -6.84 -12.91
N TRP A 98 -1.96 -6.89 -13.28
CA TRP A 98 -2.93 -7.88 -12.80
C TRP A 98 -3.59 -8.65 -13.96
N PRO A 99 -4.20 -9.83 -13.71
CA PRO A 99 -4.89 -10.62 -14.73
C PRO A 99 -6.05 -9.85 -15.37
N SER A 100 -6.26 -10.03 -16.68
CA SER A 100 -7.29 -9.32 -17.43
C SER A 100 -8.72 -9.62 -16.96
N GLU A 101 -8.92 -10.84 -16.47
CA GLU A 101 -10.15 -11.44 -15.98
C GLU A 101 -10.45 -11.09 -14.51
N LEU A 102 -9.56 -10.33 -13.85
CA LEU A 102 -9.76 -9.91 -12.47
C LEU A 102 -11.04 -9.07 -12.36
N LYS A 103 -12.05 -9.65 -11.69
CA LYS A 103 -13.27 -8.95 -11.33
C LYS A 103 -12.99 -7.98 -10.19
N ARG A 104 -12.69 -6.74 -10.56
CA ARG A 104 -12.44 -5.64 -9.63
C ARG A 104 -13.67 -4.76 -9.49
N ASP A 105 -13.83 -4.16 -8.32
CA ASP A 105 -14.88 -3.20 -7.99
C ASP A 105 -14.43 -1.76 -8.31
N TYR A 106 -13.14 -1.46 -8.15
CA TYR A 106 -12.57 -0.13 -8.40
C TYR A 106 -11.17 -0.19 -9.04
N ASP A 107 -10.86 0.81 -9.88
CA ASP A 107 -9.50 1.10 -10.34
C ASP A 107 -8.98 2.34 -9.60
N VAL A 108 -7.82 2.21 -8.94
CA VAL A 108 -7.12 3.31 -8.27
C VAL A 108 -5.87 3.66 -9.07
N LEU A 109 -5.76 4.94 -9.47
CA LEU A 109 -4.56 5.49 -10.12
C LEU A 109 -3.92 6.51 -9.20
N LEU A 110 -2.62 6.39 -8.97
CA LEU A 110 -1.86 7.22 -8.05
C LEU A 110 -0.69 7.90 -8.76
N THR A 111 -0.62 9.21 -8.60
CA THR A 111 0.53 10.03 -8.98
C THR A 111 1.12 10.65 -7.72
N ILE A 112 2.39 10.39 -7.46
CA ILE A 112 3.16 11.03 -6.39
C ILE A 112 4.02 12.11 -7.03
N TYR A 113 3.92 13.33 -6.50
CA TYR A 113 4.69 14.49 -6.95
C TYR A 113 5.95 14.69 -6.11
N ASP A 114 5.83 14.47 -4.79
CA ASP A 114 6.96 14.51 -3.87
C ASP A 114 6.85 13.37 -2.87
N PHE A 115 7.95 12.65 -2.63
CA PHE A 115 8.04 11.73 -1.52
C PHE A 115 9.49 11.66 -1.02
N ILE A 116 9.91 12.70 -0.29
CA ILE A 116 11.33 12.95 -0.02
C ILE A 116 11.53 13.58 1.36
N ALA A 117 12.70 13.30 1.96
CA ALA A 117 13.11 13.95 3.19
C ALA A 117 13.69 15.34 2.92
N PHE A 118 13.25 16.35 3.66
CA PHE A 118 13.85 17.68 3.68
C PHE A 118 14.88 17.77 4.81
N GLU A 119 16.13 18.10 4.48
CA GLU A 119 17.21 18.18 5.47
C GLU A 119 16.97 19.29 6.50
N GLU A 120 16.46 20.45 6.07
CA GLU A 120 16.25 21.61 6.92
C GLU A 120 15.14 21.42 7.95
N SER A 121 13.99 20.87 7.53
CA SER A 121 12.85 20.66 8.42
C SER A 121 12.88 19.31 9.14
N GLN A 122 13.72 18.37 8.69
CA GLN A 122 13.78 16.99 9.20
C GLN A 122 12.41 16.29 9.10
N GLU A 123 11.75 16.46 7.97
CA GLU A 123 10.45 15.84 7.67
C GLU A 123 10.50 15.09 6.35
N ILE A 124 9.70 14.04 6.25
CA ILE A 124 9.30 13.45 4.98
C ILE A 124 8.09 14.22 4.47
N VAL A 125 8.15 14.74 3.25
CA VAL A 125 6.95 15.15 2.54
C VAL A 125 6.39 13.96 1.78
N ILE A 126 5.07 13.84 1.73
CA ILE A 126 4.37 13.10 0.67
C ILE A 126 3.30 14.01 0.05
N ASN A 127 3.44 14.26 -1.24
CA ASN A 127 2.53 15.05 -2.06
C ASN A 127 2.02 14.17 -3.18
N ALA A 128 0.72 13.88 -3.19
CA ALA A 128 0.15 12.92 -4.11
C ALA A 128 -1.28 13.26 -4.51
N ARG A 129 -1.69 12.76 -5.66
CA ARG A 129 -3.07 12.77 -6.16
C ARG A 129 -3.48 11.38 -6.57
N TRP A 130 -4.73 11.02 -6.28
CA TRP A 130 -5.30 9.76 -6.73
C TRP A 130 -6.67 9.94 -7.37
N LEU A 131 -7.02 8.97 -8.21
CA LEU A 131 -8.33 8.83 -8.84
C LEU A 131 -8.88 7.45 -8.49
N VAL A 132 -10.16 7.39 -8.12
CA VAL A 132 -10.95 6.15 -8.02
C VAL A 132 -11.91 6.12 -9.21
N ARG A 133 -11.90 5.04 -9.97
CA ARG A 133 -12.69 4.90 -11.21
C ARG A 133 -13.50 3.61 -11.25
N GLU A 134 -14.52 3.61 -12.10
CA GLU A 134 -15.16 2.36 -12.49
C GLU A 134 -14.17 1.45 -13.24
N PRO A 135 -14.14 0.14 -12.91
CA PRO A 135 -13.24 -0.85 -13.51
C PRO A 135 -13.15 -0.79 -15.03
N GLY A 136 -11.94 -0.61 -15.57
CA GLY A 136 -11.69 -0.67 -17.01
C GLY A 136 -12.28 0.49 -17.82
N THR A 137 -12.79 1.52 -17.15
CA THR A 137 -13.35 2.71 -17.81
C THR A 137 -12.62 3.99 -17.43
N LYS A 138 -13.00 5.11 -18.04
CA LYS A 138 -12.54 6.45 -17.63
C LYS A 138 -13.53 7.15 -16.69
N LYS A 139 -14.63 6.51 -16.30
CA LYS A 139 -15.64 7.13 -15.44
C LYS A 139 -15.08 7.31 -14.03
N LEU A 140 -14.97 8.57 -13.63
CA LEU A 140 -14.46 8.98 -12.32
C LEU A 140 -15.54 8.77 -11.26
N ILE A 141 -15.17 8.13 -10.16
CA ILE A 141 -15.99 7.99 -8.96
C ILE A 141 -15.59 9.04 -7.94
N ALA A 142 -14.28 9.15 -7.66
CA ALA A 142 -13.72 10.13 -6.74
C ALA A 142 -12.32 10.56 -7.19
N SER A 143 -11.91 11.76 -6.80
CA SER A 143 -10.51 12.19 -6.87
C SER A 143 -10.18 13.05 -5.67
N ALA A 144 -8.97 12.90 -5.16
CA ALA A 144 -8.46 13.75 -4.10
C ALA A 144 -6.94 13.89 -4.22
N GLU A 145 -6.40 14.83 -3.45
CA GLU A 145 -4.98 15.08 -3.32
C GLU A 145 -4.63 15.26 -1.84
N ALA A 146 -3.36 15.02 -1.51
CA ALA A 146 -2.85 15.16 -0.16
C ALA A 146 -1.43 15.67 -0.18
N LEU A 147 -1.17 16.64 0.70
CA LEU A 147 0.16 17.02 1.15
C LEU A 147 0.25 16.68 2.63
N HIS A 148 1.23 15.85 3.00
CA HIS A 148 1.46 15.45 4.38
C HIS A 148 2.95 15.50 4.72
N PHE A 149 3.25 15.80 5.98
CA PHE A 149 4.59 15.86 6.53
C PHE A 149 4.71 14.91 7.73
N SER A 150 5.70 14.02 7.70
CA SER A 150 5.99 13.09 8.78
C SER A 150 7.35 13.41 9.40
N GLN A 151 7.41 13.53 10.72
CA GLN A 151 8.63 13.91 11.44
C GLN A 151 9.68 12.81 11.40
N ILE A 152 10.94 13.18 11.16
CA ILE A 152 12.09 12.27 11.22
C ILE A 152 12.70 12.34 12.62
N HIS A 153 12.41 11.34 13.43
CA HIS A 153 12.92 11.26 14.80
C HIS A 153 14.41 10.90 14.81
N GLY A 154 15.21 11.55 15.66
CA GLY A 154 16.64 11.22 15.81
C GLY A 154 17.56 11.72 14.68
N GLY A 155 17.04 12.56 13.78
CA GLY A 155 17.83 13.31 12.79
C GLY A 155 18.21 12.55 11.52
N MET A 156 18.70 13.31 10.54
CA MET A 156 18.91 12.90 9.14
C MET A 156 20.07 11.92 8.89
N LYS A 157 20.92 11.65 9.89
CA LYS A 157 22.07 10.74 9.73
C LYS A 157 21.70 9.26 9.86
N ASN A 158 20.51 8.96 10.37
CA ASN A 158 20.01 7.60 10.50
C ASN A 158 18.96 7.31 9.43
N TYR A 159 19.38 6.71 8.32
CA TYR A 159 18.49 6.35 7.21
C TYR A 159 17.38 5.38 7.59
N ASN A 160 17.53 4.61 8.68
CA ASN A 160 16.43 3.82 9.20
C ASN A 160 15.27 4.72 9.66
N ASN A 161 15.57 5.84 10.31
CA ASN A 161 14.54 6.75 10.82
C ASN A 161 13.87 7.53 9.69
N ILE A 162 14.63 7.86 8.63
CA ILE A 162 14.07 8.40 7.38
C ILE A 162 13.06 7.42 6.79
N VAL A 163 13.44 6.15 6.64
CA VAL A 163 12.57 5.10 6.07
C VAL A 163 11.36 4.82 6.96
N MET A 164 11.51 4.86 8.29
CA MET A 164 10.36 4.75 9.21
C MET A 164 9.36 5.90 9.00
N ALA A 165 9.83 7.15 8.92
CA ALA A 165 8.95 8.28 8.64
C ALA A 165 8.31 8.21 7.23
N MET A 166 9.00 7.60 6.26
CA MET A 166 8.41 7.32 4.93
C MET A 166 7.30 6.27 5.02
N ASN A 167 7.47 5.23 5.84
CA ASN A 167 6.42 4.24 6.09
C ASN A 167 5.20 4.92 6.73
N ASP A 168 5.41 5.77 7.76
CA ASP A 168 4.34 6.52 8.42
C ASP A 168 3.56 7.40 7.42
N ALA A 169 4.28 8.11 6.54
CA ALA A 169 3.67 8.92 5.48
C ALA A 169 2.80 8.08 4.52
N LEU A 170 3.22 6.84 4.23
CA LEU A 170 2.44 5.91 3.40
C LEU A 170 1.21 5.37 4.12
N VAL A 171 1.25 5.16 5.44
CA VAL A 171 0.06 4.79 6.22
C VAL A 171 -0.99 5.89 6.09
N VAL A 172 -0.58 7.15 6.30
CA VAL A 172 -1.48 8.31 6.19
C VAL A 172 -2.03 8.48 4.77
N LEU A 173 -1.20 8.27 3.74
CA LEU A 173 -1.68 8.30 2.36
C LEU A 173 -2.68 7.16 2.10
N SER A 174 -2.43 5.97 2.64
CA SER A 174 -3.34 4.81 2.50
C SER A 174 -4.70 5.10 3.14
N ASP A 175 -4.73 5.71 4.33
CA ASP A 175 -5.96 6.12 5.00
C ASP A 175 -6.78 7.08 4.13
N LYS A 176 -6.12 8.09 3.55
CA LYS A 176 -6.79 9.07 2.68
C LYS A 176 -7.32 8.47 1.38
N ILE A 177 -6.60 7.49 0.81
CA ILE A 177 -7.08 6.74 -0.36
C ILE A 177 -8.29 5.88 0.04
N ALA A 178 -8.22 5.19 1.17
CA ALA A 178 -9.31 4.40 1.74
C ALA A 178 -10.59 5.22 1.92
N ASP A 179 -10.48 6.44 2.46
CA ASP A 179 -11.61 7.37 2.62
C ASP A 179 -12.30 7.75 1.30
N SER A 180 -11.57 7.65 0.18
CA SER A 180 -12.09 7.97 -1.16
C SER A 180 -12.74 6.77 -1.86
N ILE A 181 -12.61 5.56 -1.30
CA ILE A 181 -13.14 4.33 -1.89
C ILE A 181 -14.56 4.10 -1.34
N PRO A 182 -15.58 3.96 -2.21
CA PRO A 182 -16.91 3.65 -1.73
C PRO A 182 -16.94 2.33 -0.97
N LYS A 183 -17.60 2.32 0.19
CA LYS A 183 -17.77 1.11 1.00
C LYS A 183 -18.65 0.13 0.23
N LYS A 184 -18.15 -1.11 0.09
CA LYS A 184 -18.97 -2.23 -0.34
C LYS A 184 -19.62 -2.83 0.90
N GLU A 185 -20.95 -2.78 0.98
CA GLU A 185 -21.66 -3.53 2.02
C GLU A 185 -21.44 -5.02 1.79
N ALA A 186 -21.07 -5.74 2.86
CA ALA A 186 -20.95 -7.18 2.80
C ALA A 186 -22.34 -7.75 2.48
N VAL A 187 -22.47 -8.39 1.31
CA VAL A 187 -23.66 -9.20 1.03
C VAL A 187 -23.55 -10.41 1.95
N MET A 188 -24.35 -10.45 3.02
CA MET A 188 -24.48 -11.62 3.86
C MET A 188 -24.86 -12.81 2.96
N PRO A 189 -24.14 -13.94 3.02
CA PRO A 189 -24.60 -15.14 2.34
C PRO A 189 -25.98 -15.47 2.89
N ALA A 190 -26.96 -15.66 1.99
CA ALA A 190 -28.29 -16.07 2.37
C ALA A 190 -28.17 -17.31 3.26
N GLU A 191 -28.82 -17.30 4.43
CA GLU A 191 -29.00 -18.50 5.23
C GLU A 191 -29.55 -19.58 4.30
N GLU A 192 -28.80 -20.66 4.13
CA GLU A 192 -29.33 -21.86 3.50
C GLU A 192 -30.59 -22.24 4.28
N GLU A 193 -31.76 -22.08 3.66
CA GLU A 193 -33.01 -22.66 4.14
C GLU A 193 -32.77 -24.17 4.28
N VAL A 194 -32.43 -24.60 5.49
CA VAL A 194 -32.45 -26.01 5.87
C VAL A 194 -33.87 -26.48 5.63
N GLY A 195 -34.03 -27.26 4.57
CA GLY A 195 -35.30 -27.76 4.09
C GLY A 195 -36.12 -28.34 5.23
N LYS A 196 -37.36 -27.86 5.34
CA LYS A 196 -38.43 -28.57 6.05
C LYS A 196 -38.62 -29.91 5.36
N SER A 197 -37.94 -30.94 5.86
CA SER A 197 -38.36 -32.32 5.62
C SER A 197 -39.68 -32.53 6.36
N GLN A 198 -40.76 -32.49 5.59
CA GLN A 198 -41.96 -33.25 5.90
C GLN A 198 -41.54 -34.71 6.07
N ASP A 199 -41.80 -35.29 7.23
CA ASP A 199 -42.08 -36.71 7.28
C ASP A 199 -43.43 -36.92 7.97
N SER A 200 -44.31 -37.57 7.22
CA SER A 200 -45.70 -37.81 7.54
C SER A 200 -45.82 -39.17 8.21
N GLY A 201 -46.62 -39.23 9.27
CA GLY A 201 -47.46 -40.40 9.54
C GLY A 201 -46.78 -41.58 10.21
N ILE A 202 -46.96 -41.69 11.52
CA ILE A 202 -47.19 -43.01 12.14
C ILE A 202 -48.57 -42.97 12.77
N GLN A 203 -49.50 -43.67 12.13
CA GLN A 203 -50.74 -44.12 12.73
C GLN A 203 -50.45 -45.22 13.77
N GLU A 204 -51.01 -45.02 14.96
CA GLU A 204 -51.65 -45.99 15.85
C GLU A 204 -51.66 -47.48 15.42
N VAL A 205 -51.17 -48.37 16.31
CA VAL A 205 -51.81 -49.69 16.56
C VAL A 205 -51.75 -50.00 18.06
N ALA A 206 -52.92 -50.30 18.61
CA ALA A 206 -53.23 -50.69 19.98
C ALA A 206 -52.52 -51.97 20.46
N ILE A 207 -52.20 -52.07 21.76
CA ILE A 207 -52.82 -52.97 22.77
C ILE A 207 -52.67 -52.32 24.16
#